data_AF-A0A9D8BTS5-F1
#
_entry.id   AF-A0A9D8BTS5-F1
#
_cell.length_a   1.000
_cell.length_b   1.000
_cell.length_c   1.000
_cell.angle_alpha   90.00
_cell.angle_beta   90.00
_cell.angle_gamma   90.00
#
_symmetry.space_group_name_H-M   'P 1'
#
loop_
_entity.id
_entity.type
_entity.pdbx_description
1 polymer ?
#
loop_
_entity_poly.entity_id
_entity_poly.type
_entity_poly.pdbx_seq_one_letter_code
_entity_poly.pdbx_strand_id
1 'polypeptide(L)'
;MIPLRADILAGDLRCLYLGWLLGVEDREAEDEEESAQTSPPAPKGLPELSGPLNDFVEFFQLDTDLVAAAAQKSAPLSLATVADREFSEWLVGLSAREKDSILRRIGEGHDLHLRAELLSRFRRARAEECGCDRGSEMPPPSANELWEESQKIAELRRAREAERRRIEKEKKEMEEAARRKEYLAALAAREETVWKEVEKRISASQPKPYDAAVGFLKDLHELSVSKNNEAAFLVRLRELRQRHHKKETFLRRLDKAGLPTQERAVNLPIQESQEQ
;
A
#
# COMPACT_ATOMS: atom_id res chain seq x y z
N MET A 1 13.91 4.85 -22.18
CA MET A 1 13.92 4.26 -23.56
C MET A 1 15.30 3.93 -24.13
N ILE A 2 16.32 4.81 -24.06
CA ILE A 2 17.66 4.49 -24.61
C ILE A 2 18.29 3.21 -24.01
N PRO A 3 18.20 2.94 -22.69
CA PRO A 3 18.77 1.72 -22.10
C PRO A 3 18.12 0.42 -22.63
N LEU A 4 16.80 0.43 -22.85
CA LEU A 4 16.07 -0.74 -23.38
C LEU A 4 16.56 -1.14 -24.78
N ARG A 5 16.92 -0.17 -25.62
CA ARG A 5 17.53 -0.45 -26.93
C ARG A 5 18.86 -1.18 -26.78
N ALA A 6 19.70 -0.77 -25.84
CA ALA A 6 20.98 -1.43 -25.59
C ALA A 6 20.78 -2.86 -25.04
N ASP A 7 19.78 -3.04 -24.17
CA ASP A 7 19.41 -4.35 -23.62
C ASP A 7 18.92 -5.31 -24.72
N ILE A 8 18.04 -4.84 -25.62
CA ILE A 8 17.58 -5.62 -26.78
C ILE A 8 18.76 -5.99 -27.68
N LEU A 9 19.65 -5.04 -27.99
CA LEU A 9 20.87 -5.32 -28.79
C LEU A 9 21.79 -6.33 -28.10
N ALA A 10 21.82 -6.35 -26.77
CA ALA A 10 22.55 -7.34 -25.97
C ALA A 10 21.82 -8.69 -25.89
N GLY A 11 20.64 -8.82 -26.50
CA GLY A 11 19.82 -10.04 -26.50
C GLY A 11 18.95 -10.20 -25.26
N ASP A 12 18.71 -9.14 -24.50
CA ASP A 12 17.70 -9.15 -23.42
C ASP A 12 16.33 -8.85 -24.01
N LEU A 13 15.54 -9.91 -24.23
CA LEU A 13 14.24 -9.81 -24.87
C LEU A 13 13.10 -9.60 -23.86
N ARG A 14 13.40 -9.42 -22.56
CA ARG A 14 12.37 -9.22 -21.53
C ARG A 14 11.47 -8.02 -21.83
N CYS A 15 12.03 -6.94 -22.38
CA CYS A 15 11.23 -5.78 -22.80
C CYS A 15 10.19 -6.11 -23.87
N LEU A 16 10.53 -6.98 -24.83
CA LEU A 16 9.59 -7.40 -25.88
C LEU A 16 8.50 -8.29 -25.32
N TYR A 17 8.85 -9.17 -24.37
CA TYR A 17 7.88 -10.00 -23.67
C TYR A 17 6.90 -9.16 -22.83
N LEU A 18 7.40 -8.14 -22.11
CA LEU A 18 6.52 -7.18 -21.41
C LEU A 18 5.61 -6.42 -22.38
N GLY A 19 6.10 -6.07 -23.57
CA GLY A 19 5.26 -5.49 -24.62
C GLY A 19 4.19 -6.47 -25.14
N TRP A 20 4.46 -7.77 -25.18
CA TRP A 20 3.45 -8.78 -25.49
C TRP A 20 2.41 -8.89 -24.37
N LEU A 21 2.81 -8.86 -23.09
CA LEU A 21 1.89 -8.85 -21.96
C LEU A 21 0.97 -7.62 -21.99
N LEU A 22 1.46 -6.46 -22.42
CA LEU A 22 0.62 -5.28 -22.62
C LEU A 22 -0.50 -5.54 -23.64
N GLY A 23 -0.19 -6.26 -24.73
CA GLY A 23 -1.20 -6.70 -25.68
C GLY A 23 -2.18 -7.73 -25.11
N VAL A 24 -1.77 -8.54 -24.13
CA VAL A 24 -2.67 -9.45 -23.40
C VAL A 24 -3.60 -8.67 -22.47
N GLU A 25 -3.11 -7.61 -21.83
CA GLU A 25 -3.90 -6.76 -20.92
C GLU A 25 -4.95 -5.91 -21.66
N ASP A 26 -4.60 -5.39 -22.84
CA ASP A 26 -5.47 -4.50 -23.65
C ASP A 26 -6.53 -5.25 -24.46
N ARG A 27 -6.45 -6.60 -24.52
CA ARG A 27 -7.42 -7.42 -25.24
C ARG A 27 -8.69 -7.62 -24.42
N GLU A 28 -9.78 -6.99 -24.85
CA GLU A 28 -11.13 -7.42 -24.47
C GLU A 28 -11.31 -8.87 -24.93
N ALA A 29 -11.75 -9.75 -24.02
CA ALA A 29 -11.86 -11.20 -24.21
C ALA A 29 -12.95 -11.63 -25.23
N GLU A 30 -13.20 -10.84 -26.26
CA GLU A 30 -14.25 -11.08 -27.27
C GLU A 30 -13.76 -11.94 -28.44
N ASP A 31 -12.44 -11.98 -28.71
CA ASP A 31 -11.85 -12.81 -29.77
C ASP A 31 -11.30 -14.14 -29.22
N GLU A 32 -12.14 -15.19 -29.26
CA GLU A 32 -11.81 -16.54 -28.77
C GLU A 32 -10.49 -17.08 -29.35
N GLU A 33 -10.16 -16.77 -30.62
CA GLU A 33 -8.92 -17.19 -31.29
C GLU A 33 -7.66 -16.50 -30.74
N GLU A 34 -7.74 -15.22 -30.40
CA GLU A 34 -6.61 -14.48 -29.81
C GLU A 34 -6.42 -14.82 -28.32
N SER A 35 -7.52 -15.11 -27.62
CA SER A 35 -7.53 -15.52 -26.22
C SER A 35 -6.90 -16.92 -26.01
N ALA A 36 -7.00 -17.78 -27.03
CA ALA A 36 -6.40 -19.11 -27.09
C ALA A 36 -4.94 -19.09 -27.56
N GLN A 37 -4.38 -17.90 -27.89
CA GLN A 37 -3.01 -17.77 -28.33
C GLN A 37 -2.05 -18.22 -27.23
N THR A 38 -1.17 -19.15 -27.57
CA THR A 38 -0.12 -19.62 -26.67
C THR A 38 0.90 -18.51 -26.43
N SER A 39 1.29 -18.34 -25.16
CA SER A 39 2.32 -17.37 -24.79
C SER A 39 3.64 -17.73 -25.47
N PRO A 40 4.43 -16.74 -25.92
CA PRO A 40 5.84 -16.97 -26.20
C PRO A 40 6.53 -17.51 -24.92
N PRO A 41 7.66 -18.22 -25.06
CA PRO A 41 8.39 -18.73 -23.90
C PRO A 41 8.82 -17.58 -23.00
N ALA A 42 8.55 -17.69 -21.70
CA ALA A 42 8.92 -16.67 -20.73
C ALA A 42 10.44 -16.49 -20.70
N PRO A 43 10.97 -15.28 -20.95
CA PRO A 43 12.40 -15.04 -20.92
C PRO A 43 12.92 -15.23 -19.50
N LYS A 44 14.14 -15.75 -19.36
CA LYS A 44 14.78 -15.95 -18.05
C LYS A 44 14.94 -14.62 -17.31
N GLY A 45 14.73 -14.62 -15.99
CA GLY A 45 14.91 -13.43 -15.16
C GLY A 45 13.75 -12.46 -15.16
N LEU A 46 12.56 -12.91 -15.51
CA LEU A 46 11.35 -12.10 -15.38
C LEU A 46 10.98 -11.77 -13.92
N PRO A 47 11.29 -12.61 -12.90
CA PRO A 47 11.10 -12.25 -11.49
C PRO A 47 12.00 -11.08 -11.02
N GLU A 48 13.09 -10.79 -11.74
CA GLU A 48 14.09 -9.79 -11.37
C GLU A 48 14.27 -8.77 -12.50
N LEU A 49 13.29 -7.87 -12.64
CA LEU A 49 13.34 -6.80 -13.63
C LEU A 49 14.46 -5.80 -13.32
N SER A 50 15.20 -5.41 -14.36
CA SER A 50 16.18 -4.32 -14.27
C SER A 50 15.49 -2.96 -14.12
N GLY A 51 16.22 -1.91 -13.71
CA GLY A 51 15.69 -0.55 -13.63
C GLY A 51 14.92 -0.12 -14.89
N PRO A 52 15.52 -0.21 -16.10
CA PRO A 52 14.82 0.12 -17.35
C PRO A 52 13.55 -0.69 -17.62
N LEU A 53 13.48 -1.94 -17.17
CA LEU A 53 12.29 -2.79 -17.32
C LEU A 53 11.21 -2.43 -16.30
N ASN A 54 11.58 -2.06 -15.07
CA ASN A 54 10.62 -1.51 -14.09
C ASN A 54 10.05 -0.17 -14.59
N ASP A 55 10.89 0.71 -15.14
CA ASP A 55 10.43 1.97 -15.75
C ASP A 55 9.45 1.71 -16.90
N PHE A 56 9.64 0.63 -17.67
CA PHE A 56 8.70 0.21 -18.72
C PHE A 56 7.35 -0.18 -18.13
N VAL A 57 7.33 -1.06 -17.12
CA VAL A 57 6.10 -1.51 -16.44
C VAL A 57 5.35 -0.31 -15.87
N GLU A 58 6.06 0.60 -15.21
CA GLU A 58 5.47 1.82 -14.62
C GLU A 58 4.92 2.76 -15.70
N PHE A 59 5.71 3.04 -16.75
CA PHE A 59 5.32 3.99 -17.81
C PHE A 59 4.08 3.53 -18.58
N PHE A 60 3.99 2.23 -18.90
CA PHE A 60 2.84 1.66 -19.60
C PHE A 60 1.72 1.23 -18.65
N GLN A 61 1.91 1.38 -17.34
CA GLN A 61 0.96 0.94 -16.30
C GLN A 61 0.56 -0.53 -16.44
N LEU A 62 1.50 -1.37 -16.90
CA LEU A 62 1.28 -2.79 -17.09
C LEU A 62 0.95 -3.46 -15.75
N ASP A 63 -0.11 -4.27 -15.70
CA ASP A 63 -0.52 -4.96 -14.47
C ASP A 63 0.62 -5.79 -13.88
N THR A 64 1.09 -5.37 -12.69
CA THR A 64 2.17 -6.05 -11.97
C THR A 64 1.78 -7.47 -11.55
N ASP A 65 0.49 -7.74 -11.33
CA ASP A 65 0.00 -9.09 -11.02
C ASP A 65 0.05 -9.98 -12.27
N LEU A 66 -0.12 -9.42 -13.49
CA LEU A 66 0.07 -10.11 -14.77
C LEU A 66 1.55 -10.41 -15.04
N VAL A 67 2.44 -9.45 -14.77
CA VAL A 67 3.89 -9.67 -14.82
C VAL A 67 4.30 -10.76 -13.83
N ALA A 68 3.73 -10.76 -12.61
CA ALA A 68 3.99 -11.78 -11.61
C ALA A 68 3.51 -13.17 -12.05
N ALA A 69 2.33 -13.28 -12.67
CA ALA A 69 1.83 -14.53 -13.23
C ALA A 69 2.79 -15.11 -14.28
N ALA A 70 3.25 -14.28 -15.22
CA ALA A 70 4.24 -14.71 -16.22
C ALA A 70 5.59 -15.07 -15.59
N ALA A 71 6.01 -14.34 -14.55
CA ALA A 71 7.27 -14.59 -13.86
C ALA A 71 7.34 -15.96 -13.17
N GLN A 72 6.20 -16.53 -12.75
CA GLN A 72 6.16 -17.89 -12.20
C GLN A 72 6.62 -18.97 -13.21
N LYS A 73 6.55 -18.68 -14.51
CA LYS A 73 6.97 -19.58 -15.59
C LYS A 73 8.36 -19.25 -16.14
N SER A 74 8.99 -18.19 -15.64
CA SER A 74 10.32 -17.76 -16.03
C SER A 74 11.38 -18.48 -15.21
N ALA A 75 12.39 -19.04 -15.87
CA ALA A 75 13.56 -19.55 -15.17
C ALA A 75 14.39 -18.38 -14.59
N PRO A 76 15.08 -18.58 -13.45
CA PRO A 76 15.90 -17.52 -12.85
C PRO A 76 17.05 -17.09 -13.77
N LEU A 77 17.50 -15.85 -13.63
CA LEU A 77 18.78 -15.42 -14.19
C LEU A 77 19.89 -16.19 -13.47
N SER A 78 20.79 -16.82 -14.23
CA SER A 78 22.03 -17.35 -13.64
C SER A 78 22.78 -16.18 -12.99
N LEU A 79 23.15 -16.34 -11.71
CA LEU A 79 23.75 -15.32 -10.86
C LEU A 79 24.93 -14.62 -11.56
N ALA A 80 25.01 -13.30 -11.45
CA ALA A 80 25.99 -12.44 -12.14
C ALA A 80 27.46 -12.88 -11.94
N THR A 81 27.80 -13.50 -10.80
CA THR A 81 29.15 -14.04 -10.53
C THR A 81 29.50 -15.28 -11.35
N VAL A 82 28.50 -16.10 -11.69
CA VAL A 82 28.65 -17.25 -12.59
C VAL A 82 28.77 -16.74 -14.03
N ALA A 83 28.04 -15.69 -14.38
CA ALA A 83 28.09 -15.07 -15.70
C ALA A 83 29.47 -14.47 -16.05
N ASP A 84 30.19 -13.84 -15.11
CA ASP A 84 31.53 -13.27 -15.38
C ASP A 84 32.59 -14.34 -15.65
N ARG A 85 32.55 -15.45 -14.91
CA ARG A 85 33.45 -16.59 -15.10
C ARG A 85 33.18 -17.28 -16.43
N GLU A 86 31.92 -17.60 -16.70
CA GLU A 86 31.49 -18.23 -17.95
C GLU A 86 31.78 -17.34 -19.17
N PHE A 87 31.58 -16.02 -19.04
CA PHE A 87 31.94 -15.07 -20.09
C PHE A 87 33.45 -15.07 -20.36
N SER A 88 34.26 -15.13 -19.31
CA SER A 88 35.72 -15.22 -19.44
C SER A 88 36.16 -16.54 -20.10
N GLU A 89 35.56 -17.66 -19.72
CA GLU A 89 35.82 -18.99 -20.32
C GLU A 89 35.41 -19.01 -21.80
N TRP A 90 34.24 -18.46 -22.14
CA TRP A 90 33.79 -18.28 -23.52
C TRP A 90 34.75 -17.39 -24.33
N LEU A 91 35.21 -16.28 -23.75
CA LEU A 91 36.22 -15.42 -24.38
C LEU A 91 37.52 -16.17 -24.65
N VAL A 92 37.96 -17.06 -23.74
CA VAL A 92 39.15 -17.90 -23.98
C VAL A 92 38.96 -18.80 -25.20
N GLY A 93 37.75 -19.35 -25.37
CA GLY A 93 37.38 -20.20 -26.52
C GLY A 93 37.37 -19.49 -27.88
N LEU A 94 37.31 -18.16 -27.94
CA LEU A 94 37.39 -17.42 -29.20
C LEU A 94 38.77 -17.56 -29.86
N SER A 95 38.79 -17.67 -31.18
CA SER A 95 40.03 -17.76 -31.96
C SER A 95 40.85 -16.47 -31.85
N ALA A 96 42.18 -16.58 -32.03
CA ALA A 96 43.06 -15.41 -32.02
C ALA A 96 42.62 -14.35 -33.05
N ARG A 97 42.19 -14.79 -34.25
CA ARG A 97 41.68 -13.91 -35.31
C ARG A 97 40.45 -13.12 -34.90
N GLU A 98 39.53 -13.73 -34.13
CA GLU A 98 38.36 -13.04 -33.62
C GLU A 98 38.72 -12.03 -32.54
N LYS A 99 39.62 -12.40 -31.62
CA LYS A 99 40.13 -11.49 -30.58
C LYS A 99 40.82 -10.28 -31.20
N ASP A 100 41.68 -10.48 -32.20
CA ASP A 100 42.37 -9.40 -32.91
C ASP A 100 41.39 -8.47 -33.65
N SER A 101 40.34 -9.03 -34.24
CA SER A 101 39.27 -8.26 -34.90
C SER A 101 38.52 -7.38 -33.91
N ILE A 102 38.17 -7.92 -32.73
CA ILE A 102 37.51 -7.18 -31.65
C ILE A 102 38.40 -6.05 -31.15
N LEU A 103 39.69 -6.33 -30.88
CA LEU A 103 40.65 -5.32 -30.40
C LEU A 103 40.87 -4.20 -31.43
N ARG A 104 40.90 -4.54 -32.72
CA ARG A 104 40.97 -3.54 -33.80
C ARG A 104 39.74 -2.63 -33.78
N ARG A 105 38.53 -3.19 -33.71
CA ARG A 105 37.27 -2.41 -33.64
C ARG A 105 37.24 -1.46 -32.44
N ILE A 106 37.82 -1.87 -31.29
CA ILE A 106 37.98 -1.00 -30.12
C ILE A 106 38.95 0.14 -30.42
N GLY A 107 40.12 -0.16 -31.01
CA GLY A 107 41.12 0.84 -31.35
C GLY A 107 40.65 1.86 -32.40
N GLU A 108 39.75 1.46 -33.29
CA GLU A 108 39.10 2.34 -34.28
C GLU A 108 38.03 3.25 -33.64
N GLY A 109 37.52 2.92 -32.44
CA GLY A 109 36.67 3.81 -31.63
C GLY A 109 35.26 4.09 -32.20
N HIS A 110 34.85 3.43 -33.28
CA HIS A 110 33.58 3.71 -33.96
C HIS A 110 32.43 2.77 -33.60
N ASP A 111 32.68 1.79 -32.72
CA ASP A 111 31.70 0.74 -32.44
C ASP A 111 30.98 0.92 -31.10
N LEU A 112 29.88 1.69 -31.15
CA LEU A 112 29.01 1.95 -30.01
C LEU A 112 28.23 0.71 -29.54
N HIS A 113 28.25 -0.40 -30.29
CA HIS A 113 27.42 -1.58 -30.05
C HIS A 113 28.23 -2.86 -29.84
N LEU A 114 29.55 -2.82 -29.94
CA LEU A 114 30.45 -3.95 -29.76
C LEU A 114 30.19 -4.71 -28.45
N ARG A 115 29.99 -3.99 -27.34
CA ARG A 115 29.67 -4.63 -26.05
C ARG A 115 28.36 -5.41 -26.11
N ALA A 116 27.33 -4.84 -26.71
CA ALA A 116 26.03 -5.50 -26.85
C ALA A 116 26.13 -6.72 -27.78
N GLU A 117 26.86 -6.60 -28.89
CA GLU A 117 27.13 -7.71 -29.80
C GLU A 117 27.85 -8.87 -29.11
N LEU A 118 28.89 -8.60 -28.32
CA LEU A 118 29.63 -9.63 -27.58
C LEU A 118 28.75 -10.36 -26.57
N LEU A 119 27.95 -9.61 -25.82
CA LEU A 119 26.98 -10.20 -24.88
C LEU A 119 25.92 -11.04 -25.60
N SER A 120 25.44 -10.59 -26.75
CA SER A 120 24.48 -11.34 -27.59
C SER A 120 25.08 -12.65 -28.10
N ARG A 121 26.32 -12.61 -28.60
CA ARG A 121 27.07 -13.81 -29.05
C ARG A 121 27.29 -14.80 -27.91
N PHE A 122 27.70 -14.31 -26.73
CA PHE A 122 27.87 -15.14 -25.54
C PHE A 122 26.55 -15.82 -25.13
N ARG A 123 25.46 -15.07 -25.04
CA ARG A 123 24.14 -15.61 -24.69
C ARG A 123 23.66 -16.67 -25.68
N ARG A 124 23.92 -16.47 -26.99
CA ARG A 124 23.58 -17.46 -28.03
C ARG A 124 24.38 -18.75 -27.88
N ALA A 125 25.69 -18.65 -27.71
CA ALA A 125 26.55 -19.83 -27.50
C ALA A 125 26.09 -20.64 -26.28
N ARG A 126 25.71 -19.95 -25.18
CA ARG A 126 25.15 -20.60 -24.00
C ARG A 126 23.78 -21.23 -24.25
N ALA A 127 22.92 -20.58 -25.03
CA ALA A 127 21.60 -21.13 -25.36
C ALA A 127 21.73 -22.44 -26.14
N GLU A 128 22.69 -22.51 -27.06
CA GLU A 128 23.05 -23.70 -27.85
C GLU A 128 23.63 -24.81 -26.96
N GLU A 129 24.57 -24.49 -26.06
CA GLU A 129 25.20 -25.46 -25.14
C GLU A 129 24.23 -26.02 -24.09
N CYS A 130 23.37 -25.19 -23.49
CA CYS A 130 22.42 -25.64 -22.48
C CYS A 130 21.24 -26.41 -23.08
N GLY A 131 21.08 -26.49 -24.42
CA GLY A 131 19.91 -27.08 -25.06
C GLY A 131 18.58 -26.47 -24.57
N CYS A 132 18.65 -25.26 -23.99
CA CYS A 132 17.59 -24.67 -23.19
C CYS A 132 16.49 -23.98 -24.00
N ASP A 133 16.50 -24.22 -25.31
CA ASP A 133 15.38 -23.94 -26.22
C ASP A 133 14.31 -25.05 -26.15
N ARG A 134 14.60 -26.18 -25.49
CA ARG A 134 13.54 -27.03 -24.94
C ARG A 134 13.05 -26.38 -23.66
N GLY A 135 12.04 -25.52 -23.81
CA GLY A 135 11.23 -25.02 -22.72
C GLY A 135 10.80 -26.16 -21.80
N SER A 136 10.36 -25.79 -20.59
CA SER A 136 9.60 -26.65 -19.68
C SER A 136 8.83 -27.74 -20.45
N GLU A 137 8.91 -29.01 -20.04
CA GLU A 137 8.16 -30.12 -20.65
C GLU A 137 6.64 -29.85 -20.75
N MET A 138 6.15 -28.85 -20.01
CA MET A 138 4.77 -28.38 -20.12
C MET A 138 4.59 -27.32 -21.22
N PRO A 139 3.49 -27.40 -21.99
CA PRO A 139 3.16 -26.41 -22.99
C PRO A 139 3.10 -24.99 -22.38
N PRO A 140 3.51 -23.96 -23.14
CA PRO A 140 3.41 -22.58 -22.68
C PRO A 140 1.94 -22.25 -22.39
N PRO A 141 1.65 -21.49 -21.31
CA PRO A 141 0.29 -21.15 -20.96
C PRO A 141 -0.35 -20.28 -22.05
N SER A 142 -1.66 -20.35 -22.18
CA SER A 142 -2.40 -19.40 -23.03
C SER A 142 -2.38 -17.99 -22.42
N ALA A 143 -2.69 -16.98 -23.22
CA ALA A 143 -2.90 -15.62 -22.74
C ALA A 143 -3.97 -15.57 -21.63
N ASN A 144 -5.08 -16.31 -21.79
CA ASN A 144 -6.14 -16.41 -20.78
C ASN A 144 -5.67 -17.05 -19.48
N GLU A 145 -4.89 -18.12 -19.53
CA GLU A 145 -4.36 -18.76 -18.32
C GLU A 145 -3.46 -17.80 -17.52
N LEU A 146 -2.67 -16.97 -18.19
CA LEU A 146 -1.86 -15.94 -17.54
C LEU A 146 -2.73 -14.85 -16.90
N TRP A 147 -3.81 -14.45 -17.57
CA TRP A 147 -4.76 -13.47 -17.05
C TRP A 147 -5.56 -14.02 -15.85
N GLU A 148 -6.05 -15.25 -15.91
CA GLU A 148 -6.72 -15.90 -14.78
C GLU A 148 -5.79 -16.02 -13.56
N GLU A 149 -4.53 -16.36 -13.80
CA GLU A 149 -3.54 -16.43 -12.72
C GLU A 149 -3.23 -15.04 -12.16
N SER A 150 -3.19 -14.00 -12.98
CA SER A 150 -3.04 -12.61 -12.50
C SER A 150 -4.19 -12.19 -11.60
N GLN A 151 -5.43 -12.54 -11.95
CA GLN A 151 -6.60 -12.25 -11.10
C GLN A 151 -6.51 -12.93 -9.73
N LYS A 152 -6.08 -14.19 -9.67
CA LYS A 152 -5.87 -14.89 -8.38
C LYS A 152 -4.81 -14.19 -7.54
N ILE A 153 -3.70 -13.77 -8.15
CA ILE A 153 -2.64 -13.02 -7.46
C ILE A 153 -3.20 -11.70 -6.92
N ALA A 154 -3.96 -10.97 -7.74
CA ALA A 154 -4.59 -9.71 -7.36
C ALA A 154 -5.57 -9.88 -6.19
N GLU A 155 -6.40 -10.91 -6.21
CA GLU A 155 -7.32 -11.24 -5.11
C GLU A 155 -6.57 -11.52 -3.79
N LEU A 156 -5.53 -12.35 -3.84
CA LEU A 156 -4.70 -12.66 -2.67
C LEU A 156 -4.02 -11.39 -2.12
N ARG A 157 -3.55 -10.50 -2.99
CA ARG A 157 -2.95 -9.22 -2.60
C ARG A 157 -3.98 -8.30 -1.93
N ARG A 158 -5.16 -8.11 -2.54
CA ARG A 158 -6.27 -7.32 -1.97
C ARG A 158 -6.70 -7.85 -0.60
N ALA A 159 -6.83 -9.17 -0.45
CA ALA A 159 -7.17 -9.79 0.82
C ALA A 159 -6.13 -9.51 1.92
N ARG A 160 -4.84 -9.64 1.59
CA ARG A 160 -3.74 -9.33 2.52
C ARG A 160 -3.70 -7.84 2.90
N GLU A 161 -3.96 -6.94 1.96
CA GLU A 161 -4.05 -5.49 2.24
C GLU A 161 -5.24 -5.14 3.12
N ALA A 162 -6.41 -5.73 2.86
CA ALA A 162 -7.60 -5.54 3.67
C ALA A 162 -7.35 -5.98 5.12
N GLU A 163 -6.73 -7.15 5.32
CA GLU A 163 -6.40 -7.64 6.66
C GLU A 163 -5.40 -6.74 7.39
N ARG A 164 -4.35 -6.27 6.71
CA ARG A 164 -3.42 -5.29 7.28
C ARG A 164 -4.13 -4.00 7.71
N ARG A 165 -5.04 -3.48 6.89
CA ARG A 165 -5.83 -2.28 7.21
C ARG A 165 -6.75 -2.51 8.40
N ARG A 166 -7.35 -3.70 8.53
CA ARG A 166 -8.18 -4.06 9.69
C ARG A 166 -7.37 -4.07 10.98
N ILE A 167 -6.25 -4.78 10.99
CA ILE A 167 -5.34 -4.84 12.14
C ILE A 167 -4.84 -3.45 12.53
N GLU A 168 -4.48 -2.62 11.57
CA GLU A 168 -4.01 -1.25 11.84
C GLU A 168 -5.12 -0.36 12.42
N LYS A 169 -6.36 -0.48 11.92
CA LYS A 169 -7.52 0.23 12.48
C LYS A 169 -7.81 -0.21 13.90
N GLU A 170 -7.85 -1.51 14.17
CA GLU A 170 -8.08 -2.06 15.51
C GLU A 170 -7.00 -1.58 16.50
N LYS A 171 -5.73 -1.55 16.07
CA LYS A 171 -4.64 -0.99 16.89
C LYS A 171 -4.84 0.50 17.17
N LYS A 172 -5.19 1.30 16.17
CA LYS A 172 -5.46 2.74 16.32
C LYS A 172 -6.64 2.99 17.27
N GLU A 173 -7.73 2.24 17.11
CA GLU A 173 -8.90 2.34 17.98
C GLU A 173 -8.56 1.97 19.43
N MET A 174 -7.76 0.93 19.63
CA MET A 174 -7.27 0.54 20.96
C MET A 174 -6.37 1.60 21.59
N GLU A 175 -5.45 2.19 20.82
CA GLU A 175 -4.58 3.27 21.28
C GLU A 175 -5.39 4.55 21.60
N GLU A 176 -6.35 4.90 20.77
CA GLU A 176 -7.25 6.05 20.98
C GLU A 176 -8.14 5.83 22.21
N ALA A 177 -8.69 4.63 22.39
CA ALA A 177 -9.47 4.27 23.57
C ALA A 177 -8.62 4.31 24.85
N ALA A 178 -7.38 3.82 24.80
CA ALA A 178 -6.45 3.89 25.92
C ALA A 178 -6.11 5.35 26.27
N ARG A 179 -5.77 6.19 25.28
CA ARG A 179 -5.53 7.62 25.47
C ARG A 179 -6.75 8.34 26.01
N ARG A 180 -7.95 8.01 25.53
CA ARG A 180 -9.21 8.58 26.03
C ARG A 180 -9.43 8.20 27.48
N LYS A 181 -9.18 6.94 27.85
CA LYS A 181 -9.28 6.47 29.23
C LYS A 181 -8.29 7.18 30.16
N GLU A 182 -7.04 7.33 29.75
CA GLU A 182 -6.02 8.08 30.50
C GLU A 182 -6.39 9.55 30.65
N TYR A 183 -6.88 10.19 29.59
CA TYR A 183 -7.34 11.57 29.61
C TYR A 183 -8.51 11.76 30.59
N LEU A 184 -9.50 10.87 30.58
CA LEU A 184 -10.62 10.90 31.51
C LEU A 184 -10.17 10.64 32.96
N ALA A 185 -9.21 9.73 33.18
CA ALA A 185 -8.64 9.49 34.51
C ALA A 185 -7.88 10.72 35.03
N ALA A 186 -7.12 11.40 34.17
CA ALA A 186 -6.46 12.65 34.52
C ALA A 186 -7.47 13.76 34.81
N LEU A 187 -8.56 13.84 34.05
CA LEU A 187 -9.68 14.78 34.28
C LEU A 187 -10.35 14.52 35.64
N ALA A 188 -10.51 13.24 36.02
CA ALA A 188 -11.07 12.83 37.31
C ALA A 188 -10.28 13.37 38.50
N ALA A 189 -8.95 13.34 38.41
CA ALA A 189 -8.08 13.82 39.49
C ALA A 189 -8.18 15.34 39.70
N ARG A 190 -8.60 16.08 38.66
CA ARG A 190 -8.61 17.55 38.64
C ARG A 190 -10.01 18.15 38.48
N GLU A 191 -11.05 17.35 38.74
CA GLU A 191 -12.45 17.70 38.49
C GLU A 191 -12.83 19.09 39.03
N GLU A 192 -12.50 19.39 40.29
CA GLU A 192 -12.81 20.67 40.94
C GLU A 192 -12.06 21.86 40.30
N THR A 193 -10.84 21.64 39.82
CA THR A 193 -10.08 22.69 39.11
C THR A 193 -10.64 22.94 37.72
N VAL A 194 -11.13 21.90 37.04
CA VAL A 194 -11.78 22.00 35.71
C VAL A 194 -13.10 22.76 35.83
N TRP A 195 -13.90 22.52 36.86
CA TRP A 195 -15.10 23.31 37.13
C TRP A 195 -14.79 24.81 37.30
N LYS A 196 -13.72 25.15 38.02
CA LYS A 196 -13.26 26.56 38.17
C LYS A 196 -12.77 27.15 36.85
N GLU A 197 -12.06 26.37 36.03
CA GLU A 197 -11.64 26.80 34.69
C GLU A 197 -12.81 27.01 33.75
N VAL A 198 -13.83 26.15 33.81
CA VAL A 198 -15.08 26.29 33.06
C VAL A 198 -15.77 27.60 33.46
N GLU A 199 -15.91 27.90 34.74
CA GLU A 199 -16.52 29.15 35.21
C GLU A 199 -15.69 30.39 34.79
N LYS A 200 -14.36 30.31 34.81
CA LYS A 200 -13.45 31.36 34.32
C LYS A 200 -13.56 31.57 32.80
N ARG A 201 -13.70 30.50 32.01
CA ARG A 201 -13.87 30.59 30.55
C ARG A 201 -15.24 31.08 30.17
N ILE A 202 -16.28 30.76 30.94
CA ILE A 202 -17.63 31.27 30.75
C ILE A 202 -17.73 32.73 31.18
N SER A 203 -16.96 33.19 32.17
CA SER A 203 -16.95 34.60 32.56
C SER A 203 -16.32 35.48 31.47
N ALA A 204 -15.27 34.99 30.79
CA ALA A 204 -14.70 35.63 29.61
C ALA A 204 -15.73 35.68 28.47
N SER A 205 -16.17 36.89 28.09
CA SER A 205 -17.26 37.11 27.13
C SER A 205 -16.82 36.93 25.67
N GLN A 206 -16.18 35.80 25.34
CA GLN A 206 -15.64 35.51 24.00
C GLN A 206 -16.18 34.17 23.44
N PRO A 207 -16.29 34.02 22.10
CA PRO A 207 -16.85 32.80 21.49
C PRO A 207 -15.98 31.54 21.63
N LYS A 208 -14.65 31.63 21.45
CA LYS A 208 -13.76 30.44 21.51
C LYS A 208 -13.68 29.81 22.92
N PRO A 209 -13.63 30.59 24.02
CA PRO A 209 -13.68 30.05 25.38
C PRO A 209 -14.97 29.28 25.71
N TYR A 210 -16.11 29.64 25.11
CA TYR A 210 -17.37 28.92 25.29
C TYR A 210 -17.32 27.51 24.70
N ASP A 211 -16.72 27.33 23.51
CA ASP A 211 -16.61 26.00 22.90
C ASP A 211 -15.70 25.08 23.72
N ALA A 212 -14.60 25.62 24.26
CA ALA A 212 -13.72 24.88 25.16
C ALA A 212 -14.42 24.52 26.49
N ALA A 213 -15.20 25.44 27.07
CA ALA A 213 -15.97 25.19 28.29
C ALA A 213 -17.02 24.09 28.07
N VAL A 214 -17.71 24.11 26.93
CA VAL A 214 -18.67 23.05 26.54
C VAL A 214 -17.96 21.70 26.35
N GLY A 215 -16.75 21.68 25.78
CA GLY A 215 -15.92 20.47 25.67
C GLY A 215 -15.61 19.85 27.04
N PHE A 216 -15.12 20.65 27.99
CA PHE A 216 -14.85 20.17 29.36
C PHE A 216 -16.13 19.68 30.08
N LEU A 217 -17.27 20.34 29.88
CA LEU A 217 -18.53 19.90 30.47
C LEU A 217 -19.02 18.56 29.88
N LYS A 218 -18.77 18.29 28.60
CA LYS A 218 -19.04 16.97 28.00
C LYS A 218 -18.15 15.88 28.59
N ASP A 219 -16.85 16.14 28.71
CA ASP A 219 -15.90 15.18 29.28
C ASP A 219 -16.22 14.89 30.76
N LEU A 220 -16.64 15.92 31.52
CA LEU A 220 -17.10 15.77 32.91
C LEU A 220 -18.42 15.01 33.02
N HIS A 221 -19.34 15.18 32.07
CA HIS A 221 -20.58 14.41 32.01
C HIS A 221 -20.30 12.92 31.76
N GLU A 222 -19.47 12.60 30.75
CA GLU A 222 -19.04 11.23 30.44
C GLU A 222 -18.36 10.57 31.64
N LEU A 223 -17.48 11.30 32.32
CA LEU A 223 -16.85 10.86 33.56
C LEU A 223 -17.88 10.60 34.67
N SER A 224 -18.88 11.47 34.82
CA SER A 224 -19.91 11.33 35.85
C SER A 224 -20.81 10.13 35.60
N VAL A 225 -21.12 9.82 34.33
CA VAL A 225 -21.80 8.58 33.92
C VAL A 225 -20.95 7.35 34.27
N SER A 226 -19.64 7.37 33.96
CA SER A 226 -18.74 6.24 34.27
C SER A 226 -18.58 5.95 35.77
N LYS A 227 -18.73 6.99 36.62
CA LYS A 227 -18.67 6.88 38.09
C LYS A 227 -20.03 6.70 38.75
N ASN A 228 -21.11 6.55 37.97
CA ASN A 228 -22.49 6.51 38.45
C ASN A 228 -22.87 7.70 39.38
N ASN A 229 -22.28 8.87 39.12
CA ASN A 229 -22.48 10.10 39.89
C ASN A 229 -23.10 11.22 39.04
N GLU A 230 -23.91 10.84 38.06
CA GLU A 230 -24.57 11.75 37.13
C GLU A 230 -25.45 12.78 37.87
N ALA A 231 -26.11 12.37 38.97
CA ALA A 231 -26.96 13.26 39.77
C ALA A 231 -26.19 14.48 40.32
N ALA A 232 -24.98 14.30 40.84
CA ALA A 232 -24.17 15.41 41.36
C ALA A 232 -23.72 16.37 40.25
N PHE A 233 -23.40 15.82 39.06
CA PHE A 233 -23.09 16.62 37.88
C PHE A 233 -24.29 17.46 37.42
N LEU A 234 -25.49 16.86 37.37
CA LEU A 234 -26.72 17.55 36.97
C LEU A 234 -27.05 18.72 37.90
N VAL A 235 -26.82 18.57 39.21
CA VAL A 235 -27.00 19.66 40.19
C VAL A 235 -26.04 20.81 39.89
N ARG A 236 -24.74 20.53 39.74
CA ARG A 236 -23.74 21.56 39.42
C ARG A 236 -23.99 22.23 38.06
N LEU A 237 -24.39 21.45 37.05
CA LEU A 237 -24.75 21.99 35.73
C LEU A 237 -25.96 22.92 35.81
N ARG A 238 -26.96 22.59 36.64
CA ARG A 238 -28.15 23.42 36.84
C ARG A 238 -27.80 24.76 37.47
N GLU A 239 -26.97 24.75 38.50
CA GLU A 239 -26.47 25.98 39.13
C GLU A 239 -25.69 26.84 38.13
N LEU A 240 -24.85 26.23 37.30
CA LEU A 240 -24.09 26.93 36.27
C LEU A 240 -25.03 27.60 35.23
N ARG A 241 -26.08 26.90 34.80
CA ARG A 241 -27.09 27.44 33.86
C ARG A 241 -27.87 28.61 34.48
N GLN A 242 -28.20 28.54 35.77
CA GLN A 242 -28.87 29.63 36.48
C GLN A 242 -27.97 30.86 36.64
N ARG A 243 -26.70 30.68 37.03
CA ARG A 243 -25.74 31.80 37.18
C ARG A 243 -25.47 32.52 35.85
N HIS A 244 -25.45 31.78 34.74
CA HIS A 244 -25.20 32.33 33.41
C HIS A 244 -26.44 32.45 32.53
N HIS A 245 -27.64 32.56 33.12
CA HIS A 245 -28.91 32.65 32.38
C HIS A 245 -28.96 33.79 31.34
N LYS A 246 -28.25 34.89 31.59
CA LYS A 246 -28.18 36.04 30.66
C LYS A 246 -27.28 35.81 29.43
N LYS A 247 -26.55 34.69 29.37
CA LYS A 247 -25.61 34.36 28.28
C LYS A 247 -26.21 33.34 27.32
N GLU A 248 -27.24 33.75 26.57
CA GLU A 248 -28.03 32.87 25.68
C GLU A 248 -27.19 32.12 24.64
N THR A 249 -26.13 32.72 24.10
CA THR A 249 -25.24 32.07 23.13
C THR A 249 -24.48 30.88 23.71
N PHE A 250 -24.13 30.93 25.00
CA PHE A 250 -23.49 29.82 25.70
C PHE A 250 -24.50 28.70 25.98
N LEU A 251 -25.70 29.05 26.45
CA LEU A 251 -26.78 28.08 26.68
C LEU A 251 -27.15 27.31 25.42
N ARG A 252 -27.32 27.99 24.28
CA ARG A 252 -27.59 27.33 22.98
C ARG A 252 -26.50 26.34 22.56
N ARG A 253 -25.22 26.64 22.85
CA ARG A 253 -24.10 25.72 22.54
C ARG A 253 -24.09 24.52 23.47
N LEU A 254 -24.49 24.72 24.72
CA LEU A 254 -24.63 23.66 25.72
C LEU A 254 -25.79 22.70 25.36
N ASP A 255 -26.91 23.24 24.89
CA ASP A 255 -28.04 22.46 24.34
C ASP A 255 -27.64 21.70 23.07
N LYS A 256 -26.96 22.37 22.13
CA LYS A 256 -26.44 21.73 20.90
C LYS A 256 -25.43 20.62 21.21
N ALA A 257 -24.74 20.71 22.34
CA ALA A 257 -23.81 19.71 22.82
C ALA A 257 -24.50 18.44 23.38
N GLY A 258 -25.83 18.43 23.51
CA GLY A 258 -26.58 17.29 24.04
C GLY A 258 -26.51 17.15 25.56
N LEU A 259 -26.01 18.17 26.28
CA LEU A 259 -25.99 18.16 27.73
C LEU A 259 -27.42 18.33 28.27
N PRO A 260 -27.86 17.51 29.24
CA PRO A 260 -29.25 17.44 29.68
C PRO A 260 -29.77 18.81 30.17
N THR A 261 -30.96 19.15 29.67
CA THR A 261 -31.74 20.34 30.03
C THR A 261 -32.90 19.92 30.93
N GLN A 262 -33.42 20.84 31.75
CA GLN A 262 -34.34 20.61 32.88
C GLN A 262 -35.48 19.58 32.63
N GLU A 263 -35.88 19.31 31.39
CA GLU A 263 -36.97 18.38 31.05
C GLU A 263 -36.52 16.95 30.71
N ARG A 264 -35.26 16.68 30.35
CA ARG A 264 -34.80 15.32 29.98
C ARG A 264 -34.36 14.45 31.16
N ALA A 265 -34.09 15.04 32.32
CA ALA A 265 -33.74 14.30 33.54
C ALA A 265 -34.96 13.60 34.19
N VAL A 266 -36.19 13.89 33.75
CA VAL A 266 -37.42 13.29 34.27
C VAL A 266 -37.79 11.99 33.53
N ASN A 267 -37.10 11.64 32.44
CA ASN A 267 -37.49 10.53 31.56
C ASN A 267 -36.40 9.47 31.32
N LEU A 268 -35.45 9.31 32.24
CA LEU A 268 -34.68 8.06 32.33
C LEU A 268 -35.54 7.04 33.08
N PRO A 269 -35.94 5.91 32.47
CA PRO A 269 -36.62 4.86 33.19
C PRO A 269 -35.67 4.32 34.26
N ILE A 270 -36.14 4.35 35.50
CA ILE A 270 -35.59 3.56 36.59
C ILE A 270 -35.67 2.11 36.10
N GLN A 271 -34.54 1.53 35.66
CA GLN A 271 -34.45 0.08 35.56
C GLN A 271 -34.43 -0.45 36.99
N GLU A 272 -35.63 -0.62 37.55
CA GLU A 272 -35.88 -1.61 38.58
C GLU A 272 -35.53 -2.98 37.97
N SER A 273 -34.32 -3.46 38.21
CA SER A 273 -34.06 -4.89 38.20
C SER A 273 -34.19 -5.35 39.63
N GLN A 274 -35.44 -5.68 39.98
CA GLN A 274 -35.76 -6.46 41.14
C GLN A 274 -35.11 -7.84 41.06
N GLU A 275 -34.75 -8.32 42.24
CA GLU A 275 -34.49 -9.71 42.57
C GLU A 275 -35.53 -10.65 41.97
N GLN A 276 -35.08 -11.65 41.21
CA GLN A 276 -35.41 -13.08 41.35
C GLN A 276 -34.59 -13.93 40.39
#